data_AF-A0A814MHY0-F1
#
_entry.id   AF-A0A814MHY0-F1
#
_cell.length_a   1.000
_cell.length_b   1.000
_cell.length_c   1.000
_cell.angle_alpha   90.00
_cell.angle_beta   90.00
_cell.angle_gamma   90.00
#
_symmetry.space_group_name_H-M   'P 1'
#
loop_
_entity.id
_entity.type
_entity.pdbx_description
1 polymer ?
#
loop_
_entity_poly.entity_id
_entity_poly.type
_entity_poly.pdbx_seq_one_letter_code
_entity_poly.pdbx_strand_id
1 'polypeptide(L)'
;MDVKDTIKYLEIKFEAVKSNLEKKIIDFKDTEKNALITSNYNEILSKINLSRQESLKIINELYDSLLERVTDQLKDFNAFLSNTPIETFENLNYEIEFKRKVPVDNSEIKFLREISDGKLLSSTSNEITIWSRKTWQELNSLEIYNEEISSVLPLDSYGVLIAVGFRNGIIRIWDIRTGGSFQMLRGHNYKVTSLFLLNKTEFVSGSKNGE
;
A
#
# COMPACT_ATOMS: atom_id res chain seq x y z
N MET A 1 -7.95 -7.75 13.59
CA MET A 1 -9.35 -8.08 13.91
C MET A 1 -9.85 -8.90 12.75
N ASP A 2 -10.20 -10.17 12.99
CA ASP A 2 -10.62 -11.08 11.92
C ASP A 2 -11.95 -10.58 11.32
N VAL A 3 -12.26 -10.95 10.08
CA VAL A 3 -13.52 -10.61 9.40
C VAL A 3 -14.70 -11.08 10.26
N LYS A 4 -14.57 -12.25 10.91
CA LYS A 4 -15.54 -12.78 11.88
C LYS A 4 -15.76 -11.85 13.09
N ASP A 5 -14.71 -11.27 13.63
CA ASP A 5 -14.82 -10.35 14.78
C ASP A 5 -15.52 -9.05 14.39
N THR A 6 -15.26 -8.58 13.17
CA THR A 6 -15.87 -7.37 12.62
C THR A 6 -17.37 -7.57 12.37
N ILE A 7 -17.77 -8.72 11.81
CA ILE A 7 -19.18 -9.08 11.62
C ILE A 7 -19.91 -9.14 12.97
N LYS A 8 -19.33 -9.84 13.95
CA LYS A 8 -19.92 -9.98 15.30
C LYS A 8 -20.09 -8.63 16.01
N TYR A 9 -19.11 -7.73 15.85
CA TYR A 9 -19.20 -6.37 16.40
C TYR A 9 -20.36 -5.57 15.79
N LEU A 10 -20.53 -5.65 14.46
CA LEU A 10 -21.61 -4.96 13.76
C LEU A 10 -22.99 -5.51 14.14
N GLU A 11 -23.13 -6.82 14.32
CA GLU A 11 -24.37 -7.46 14.79
C GLU A 11 -24.80 -6.95 16.17
N ILE A 12 -23.86 -6.85 17.12
CA ILE A 12 -24.13 -6.34 18.47
C ILE A 12 -24.60 -4.88 18.42
N LYS A 13 -23.92 -4.03 17.64
CA LYS A 13 -24.34 -2.63 17.50
C LYS A 13 -25.70 -2.49 16.84
N PHE A 14 -26.02 -3.35 15.88
CA PHE A 14 -27.31 -3.33 15.21
C PHE A 14 -28.45 -3.69 16.16
N GLU A 15 -28.33 -4.77 16.93
CA GLU A 15 -29.35 -5.16 17.92
C GLU A 15 -29.53 -4.09 19.01
N ALA A 16 -28.46 -3.41 19.41
CA ALA A 16 -28.54 -2.29 20.36
C ALA A 16 -29.37 -1.12 19.79
N VAL A 17 -29.17 -0.75 18.51
CA VAL A 17 -29.95 0.31 17.85
C VAL A 17 -31.42 -0.10 17.70
N LYS A 18 -31.68 -1.33 17.28
CA LYS A 18 -33.04 -1.90 17.15
C LYS A 18 -33.80 -1.85 18.48
N SER A 19 -33.19 -2.36 19.55
CA SER A 19 -33.80 -2.34 20.89
C SER A 19 -34.12 -0.92 21.39
N ASN A 20 -33.26 0.04 21.07
CA ASN A 20 -33.45 1.44 21.48
C ASN A 20 -34.59 2.12 20.70
N LEU A 21 -34.76 1.76 19.42
CA LEU A 21 -35.89 2.21 18.60
C LEU A 21 -37.21 1.60 19.11
N GLU A 22 -37.24 0.30 19.42
CA GLU A 22 -38.43 -0.38 19.95
C GLU A 22 -38.90 0.24 21.27
N LYS A 23 -37.98 0.63 22.16
CA LYS A 23 -38.31 1.33 23.42
C LYS A 23 -38.94 2.71 23.19
N LYS A 24 -38.40 3.50 22.26
CA LYS A 24 -38.94 4.84 21.95
C LYS A 24 -40.35 4.82 21.36
N ILE A 25 -40.77 3.71 20.75
CA ILE A 25 -42.11 3.55 20.17
C ILE A 25 -43.18 3.36 21.27
N ILE A 26 -42.83 2.75 22.41
CA ILE A 26 -43.76 2.44 23.50
C ILE A 26 -44.26 3.72 24.24
N ASP A 27 -43.51 4.81 24.19
CA ASP A 27 -43.78 6.03 24.96
C ASP A 27 -44.83 6.99 24.35
N PHE A 28 -45.26 6.80 23.09
CA PHE A 28 -46.30 7.64 22.48
C PHE A 28 -47.70 7.03 22.72
N LYS A 29 -48.68 7.82 23.20
CA LYS A 29 -50.07 7.39 23.51
C LYS A 29 -51.16 7.95 22.57
N ASP A 30 -50.81 8.44 21.38
CA ASP A 30 -51.77 8.89 20.35
C ASP A 30 -52.02 7.78 19.32
N THR A 31 -53.20 7.15 19.34
CA THR A 31 -53.49 5.87 18.66
C THR A 31 -53.40 5.91 17.13
N GLU A 32 -53.77 7.01 16.46
CA GLU A 32 -53.65 7.12 14.98
C GLU A 32 -52.22 7.46 14.52
N LYS A 33 -51.54 8.39 15.22
CA LYS A 33 -50.15 8.75 14.93
C LYS A 33 -49.21 7.57 15.17
N ASN A 34 -49.51 6.77 16.19
CA ASN A 34 -48.80 5.52 16.50
C ASN A 34 -48.95 4.46 15.41
N ALA A 35 -50.12 4.31 14.80
CA ALA A 35 -50.33 3.34 13.73
C ALA A 35 -49.48 3.69 12.49
N LEU A 36 -49.44 4.98 12.12
CA LEU A 36 -48.61 5.47 11.01
C LEU A 36 -47.11 5.34 11.31
N ILE A 37 -46.67 5.69 12.53
CA ILE A 37 -45.28 5.53 12.97
C ILE A 37 -44.87 4.05 12.97
N THR A 38 -45.74 3.15 13.45
CA THR A 38 -45.49 1.71 13.48
C THR A 38 -45.42 1.13 12.07
N SER A 39 -46.30 1.57 11.16
CA SER A 39 -46.25 1.15 9.75
C SER A 39 -44.96 1.59 9.07
N ASN A 40 -44.56 2.85 9.25
CA ASN A 40 -43.31 3.37 8.70
C ASN A 40 -42.09 2.65 9.29
N TYR A 41 -42.11 2.34 10.60
CA TYR A 41 -41.06 1.57 11.25
C TYR A 41 -40.92 0.18 10.64
N ASN A 42 -42.03 -0.54 10.46
CA ASN A 42 -42.01 -1.89 9.88
C ASN A 42 -41.54 -1.88 8.41
N GLU A 43 -41.90 -0.84 7.64
CA GLU A 43 -41.43 -0.67 6.27
C GLU A 43 -39.92 -0.38 6.22
N ILE A 44 -39.40 0.46 7.11
CA ILE A 44 -37.97 0.74 7.22
C ILE A 44 -37.22 -0.53 7.66
N LEU A 45 -37.74 -1.26 8.64
CA LEU A 45 -37.13 -2.48 9.15
C LEU A 45 -37.09 -3.57 8.07
N SER A 46 -38.13 -3.70 7.24
CA SER A 46 -38.15 -4.66 6.13
C SER A 46 -37.10 -4.31 5.06
N LYS A 47 -36.98 -3.03 4.69
CA LYS A 47 -35.95 -2.55 3.76
C LYS A 47 -34.53 -2.79 4.28
N ILE A 48 -34.29 -2.55 5.57
CA ILE A 48 -33.00 -2.82 6.21
C ILE A 48 -32.69 -4.33 6.20
N ASN A 49 -33.66 -5.17 6.54
CA ASN A 49 -33.46 -6.63 6.55
C ASN A 49 -33.19 -7.18 5.15
N LEU A 50 -33.88 -6.66 4.13
CA LEU A 50 -33.66 -7.04 2.73
C LEU A 50 -32.25 -6.64 2.27
N SER A 51 -31.85 -5.38 2.52
CA SER A 51 -30.50 -4.90 2.19
C SER A 51 -29.41 -5.68 2.92
N ARG A 52 -29.66 -6.10 4.17
CA ARG A 52 -28.75 -6.99 4.92
C ARG A 52 -28.62 -8.36 4.26
N GLN A 53 -29.73 -8.97 3.85
CA GLN A 53 -29.71 -10.27 3.16
C GLN A 53 -28.95 -10.20 1.84
N GLU A 54 -29.16 -9.16 1.04
CA GLU A 54 -28.43 -8.94 -0.21
C GLU A 54 -26.93 -8.78 0.03
N SER A 55 -26.55 -8.00 1.04
CA SER A 55 -25.14 -7.78 1.40
C SER A 55 -24.46 -9.08 1.86
N LEU A 56 -25.14 -9.88 2.70
CA LEU A 56 -24.62 -11.17 3.16
C LEU A 56 -24.45 -12.17 2.01
N LYS A 57 -25.38 -12.17 1.04
CA LYS A 57 -25.29 -13.01 -0.15
C LYS A 57 -24.05 -12.67 -0.97
N ILE A 58 -23.82 -11.39 -1.25
CA ILE A 58 -22.64 -10.91 -2.00
C ILE A 58 -21.33 -11.29 -1.28
N ILE A 59 -21.27 -11.11 0.04
CA ILE A 59 -20.07 -11.45 0.83
C ILE A 59 -19.75 -12.95 0.73
N ASN A 60 -20.76 -13.81 0.83
CA ASN A 60 -20.55 -15.26 0.72
C ASN A 60 -20.10 -15.67 -0.70
N GLU A 61 -20.72 -15.12 -1.74
CA GLU A 61 -20.30 -15.37 -3.13
C GLU A 61 -18.85 -14.94 -3.38
N LEU A 62 -18.44 -13.78 -2.84
CA LEU A 62 -17.06 -13.32 -2.92
C LEU A 62 -16.09 -14.21 -2.14
N TYR A 63 -16.50 -14.69 -0.97
CA TYR A 63 -15.69 -15.59 -0.15
C TYR A 63 -15.44 -16.92 -0.87
N ASP A 64 -16.50 -17.53 -1.42
CA ASP A 64 -16.40 -18.81 -2.13
C ASP A 64 -15.53 -18.67 -3.38
N SER A 65 -15.71 -17.59 -4.17
CA SER A 65 -14.88 -17.32 -5.34
C SER A 65 -13.40 -17.09 -5.00
N LEU A 66 -13.13 -16.37 -3.90
CA LEU A 66 -11.76 -16.16 -3.43
C LEU A 66 -11.13 -17.48 -2.96
N LEU A 67 -11.89 -18.29 -2.21
CA LEU A 67 -11.43 -19.57 -1.68
C LEU A 67 -11.08 -20.54 -2.81
N GLU A 68 -11.92 -20.63 -3.84
CA GLU A 68 -11.66 -21.42 -5.04
C GLU A 68 -10.36 -20.98 -5.73
N ARG A 69 -10.22 -19.66 -5.98
CA ARG A 69 -9.02 -19.10 -6.62
C ARG A 69 -7.73 -19.38 -5.84
N VAL A 70 -7.75 -19.20 -4.52
CA VAL A 70 -6.58 -19.47 -3.67
C VAL A 70 -6.26 -20.97 -3.66
N THR A 71 -7.29 -21.82 -3.62
CA THR A 71 -7.11 -23.28 -3.63
C THR A 71 -6.45 -23.76 -4.92
N ASP A 72 -6.86 -23.22 -6.07
CA ASP A 72 -6.27 -23.59 -7.34
C ASP A 72 -4.84 -23.09 -7.50
N GLN A 73 -4.55 -21.85 -7.07
CA GLN A 73 -3.18 -21.33 -7.03
C GLN A 73 -2.26 -22.22 -6.16
N LEU A 74 -2.75 -22.72 -5.03
CA LEU A 74 -1.98 -23.63 -4.18
C LEU A 74 -1.77 -25.00 -4.82
N LYS A 75 -2.75 -25.54 -5.57
CA LYS A 75 -2.56 -26.78 -6.33
C LYS A 75 -1.50 -26.60 -7.41
N ASP A 76 -1.57 -25.52 -8.16
CA ASP A 76 -0.59 -25.20 -9.22
C ASP A 76 0.82 -25.08 -8.63
N PHE A 77 0.94 -24.39 -7.50
CA PHE A 77 2.22 -24.24 -6.79
C PHE A 77 2.75 -25.57 -6.25
N ASN A 78 1.89 -26.42 -5.69
CA ASN A 78 2.29 -27.74 -5.21
C ASN A 78 2.68 -28.68 -6.36
N ALA A 79 1.99 -28.61 -7.50
CA ALA A 79 2.33 -29.35 -8.70
C ALA A 79 3.69 -28.87 -9.28
N PHE A 80 3.95 -27.56 -9.23
CA PHE A 80 5.24 -26.99 -9.59
C PHE A 80 6.34 -27.55 -8.69
N LEU A 81 6.23 -27.43 -7.37
CA LEU A 81 7.24 -27.92 -6.42
C LEU A 81 7.51 -29.43 -6.56
N SER A 82 6.47 -30.21 -6.82
CA SER A 82 6.59 -31.68 -6.97
C SER A 82 7.27 -32.10 -8.27
N ASN A 83 7.17 -31.28 -9.33
CA ASN A 83 7.72 -31.56 -10.65
C ASN A 83 9.00 -30.79 -10.97
N THR A 84 9.40 -29.83 -10.13
CA THR A 84 10.71 -29.19 -10.21
C THR A 84 11.74 -30.05 -9.47
N PRO A 85 12.76 -30.59 -10.17
CA PRO A 85 13.89 -31.21 -9.50
C PRO A 85 14.52 -30.19 -8.55
N ILE A 86 14.65 -30.55 -7.27
CA ILE A 86 15.49 -29.79 -6.35
C ILE A 86 16.92 -30.10 -6.77
N GLU A 87 17.45 -29.32 -7.73
CA GLU A 87 18.88 -29.32 -7.98
C GLU A 87 19.56 -28.86 -6.70
N THR A 88 20.30 -29.76 -6.06
CA THR A 88 21.14 -29.43 -4.93
C THR A 88 22.10 -28.32 -5.39
N PHE A 89 22.15 -27.23 -4.63
CA PHE A 89 22.90 -26.00 -4.95
C PHE A 89 24.40 -26.16 -5.20
N GLU A 90 24.93 -27.39 -5.12
CA GLU A 90 26.36 -27.70 -5.19
C GLU A 90 26.95 -27.57 -6.60
N ASN A 91 26.14 -27.49 -7.66
CA ASN A 91 26.63 -27.46 -9.05
C ASN A 91 26.08 -26.31 -9.93
N LEU A 92 25.50 -25.26 -9.34
CA LEU A 92 25.08 -24.08 -10.11
C LEU A 92 26.29 -23.18 -10.40
N ASN A 93 26.92 -23.39 -11.55
CA ASN A 93 27.83 -22.40 -12.14
C ASN A 93 26.99 -21.21 -12.62
N TYR A 94 26.78 -20.23 -11.76
CA TYR A 94 26.17 -18.96 -12.13
C TYR A 94 27.18 -18.15 -12.97
N GLU A 95 27.10 -18.26 -14.29
CA GLU A 95 27.81 -17.35 -15.18
C GLU A 95 27.12 -15.99 -15.19
N ILE A 96 27.82 -14.97 -14.68
CA ILE A 96 27.35 -13.59 -14.72
C ILE A 96 27.69 -13.03 -16.11
N GLU A 97 26.67 -12.87 -16.95
CA GLU A 97 26.81 -12.28 -18.28
C GLU A 97 26.43 -10.79 -18.26
N PHE A 98 27.30 -9.95 -18.81
CA PHE A 98 26.98 -8.55 -19.08
C PHE A 98 25.98 -8.46 -20.25
N LYS A 99 24.73 -8.07 -19.97
CA LYS A 99 23.68 -7.99 -21.00
C LYS A 99 23.55 -6.64 -21.69
N ARG A 100 23.78 -5.53 -20.98
CA ARG A 100 23.43 -4.19 -21.48
C ARG A 100 24.11 -3.06 -20.71
N LYS A 101 24.47 -2.00 -21.43
CA LYS A 101 24.70 -0.65 -20.89
C LYS A 101 23.47 0.20 -21.19
N VAL A 102 22.91 0.86 -20.18
CA VAL A 102 21.87 1.89 -20.37
C VAL A 102 22.58 3.24 -20.30
N PRO A 103 22.53 4.06 -21.37
CA PRO A 103 23.09 5.40 -21.31
C PRO A 103 22.20 6.24 -20.39
N VAL A 104 22.81 6.70 -19.30
CA VAL A 104 22.29 7.78 -18.45
C VAL A 104 23.24 8.96 -18.68
N ASP A 105 22.76 10.19 -18.52
CA ASP A 105 23.62 11.36 -18.56
C ASP A 105 24.86 11.15 -17.68
N ASN A 106 26.02 11.68 -18.11
CA ASN A 106 27.37 11.47 -17.54
C ASN A 106 27.55 11.85 -16.06
N SER A 107 26.45 12.12 -15.36
CA SER A 107 26.34 12.22 -13.92
C SER A 107 26.59 10.89 -13.21
N GLU A 108 27.13 10.97 -11.99
CA GLU A 108 27.31 9.82 -11.12
C GLU A 108 25.96 9.35 -10.57
N ILE A 109 25.63 8.07 -10.78
CA ILE A 109 24.46 7.44 -10.16
C ILE A 109 24.76 7.19 -8.68
N LYS A 110 24.04 7.88 -7.79
CA LYS A 110 24.15 7.76 -6.33
C LYS A 110 23.30 6.64 -5.75
N PHE A 111 22.22 6.28 -6.45
CA PHE A 111 21.26 5.28 -5.99
C PHE A 111 20.65 4.54 -7.18
N LEU A 112 20.42 3.23 -7.02
CA LEU A 112 19.67 2.41 -7.96
C LEU A 112 18.94 1.29 -7.19
N ARG A 113 17.62 1.17 -7.37
CA ARG A 113 16.82 0.12 -6.72
C ARG A 113 15.60 -0.25 -7.57
N GLU A 114 15.23 -1.53 -7.57
CA GLU A 114 13.92 -1.97 -8.08
C GLU A 114 12.81 -1.63 -7.08
N ILE A 115 11.80 -0.88 -7.55
CA ILE A 115 10.71 -0.33 -6.72
C ILE A 115 9.41 -1.10 -6.86
N SER A 116 9.19 -1.74 -8.00
CA SER A 116 8.05 -2.60 -8.29
C SER A 116 8.40 -3.52 -9.46
N ASP A 117 7.57 -4.52 -9.74
CA ASP A 117 7.78 -5.44 -10.87
C ASP A 117 7.94 -4.69 -12.19
N GLY A 118 9.19 -4.64 -12.67
CA GLY A 118 9.54 -3.99 -13.92
C GLY A 118 9.82 -2.49 -13.85
N LYS A 119 9.96 -1.88 -12.66
CA LYS A 119 10.36 -0.48 -12.51
C LYS A 119 11.59 -0.31 -11.63
N LEU A 120 12.53 0.53 -12.08
CA LEU A 120 13.73 0.91 -11.34
C LEU A 120 13.67 2.38 -10.96
N LEU A 121 14.14 2.73 -9.77
CA LEU A 121 14.38 4.10 -9.34
C LEU A 121 15.89 4.32 -9.30
N SER A 122 16.36 5.38 -9.96
CA SER A 122 17.73 5.86 -9.84
C SER A 122 17.78 7.29 -9.32
N SER A 123 18.92 7.67 -8.75
CA SER A 123 19.22 9.06 -8.42
C SER A 123 20.62 9.42 -8.89
N THR A 124 20.74 10.61 -9.43
CA THR A 124 22.00 11.32 -9.64
C THR A 124 22.15 12.35 -8.52
N SER A 125 23.08 13.31 -8.66
CA SER A 125 23.22 14.38 -7.67
C SER A 125 22.06 15.39 -7.72
N ASN A 126 21.40 15.55 -8.87
CA ASN A 126 20.40 16.60 -9.09
C ASN A 126 19.11 16.07 -9.71
N GLU A 127 19.01 14.76 -9.96
CA GLU A 127 17.86 14.19 -10.66
C GLU A 127 17.48 12.84 -10.05
N ILE A 128 16.18 12.56 -10.03
CA ILE A 128 15.63 11.27 -9.66
C ILE A 128 14.80 10.76 -10.83
N THR A 129 15.08 9.55 -11.29
CA THR A 129 14.53 9.01 -12.53
C THR A 129 13.91 7.64 -12.28
N ILE A 130 12.69 7.43 -12.79
CA ILE A 130 12.02 6.12 -12.83
C ILE A 130 12.19 5.53 -14.22
N TRP A 131 12.62 4.27 -14.28
CA TRP A 131 12.84 3.54 -15.52
C TRP A 131 11.92 2.33 -15.62
N SER A 132 11.56 1.98 -16.85
CA SER A 132 11.00 0.67 -17.17
C SER A 132 12.12 -0.36 -17.31
N ARG A 133 12.17 -1.39 -16.47
CA ARG A 133 13.13 -2.50 -16.61
C ARG A 133 12.90 -3.31 -17.89
N LYS A 134 11.67 -3.33 -18.41
CA LYS A 134 11.31 -4.07 -19.63
C LYS A 134 11.86 -3.39 -20.87
N THR A 135 11.65 -2.09 -20.99
CA THR A 135 12.04 -1.32 -22.20
C THR A 135 13.35 -0.54 -22.02
N TRP A 136 13.81 -0.36 -20.79
CA TRP A 136 14.94 0.49 -20.39
C TRP A 136 14.77 1.96 -20.78
N GLN A 137 13.52 2.41 -20.86
CA GLN A 137 13.18 3.79 -21.12
C GLN A 137 12.83 4.51 -19.81
N GLU A 138 13.14 5.80 -19.77
CA GLU A 138 12.66 6.71 -18.75
C GLU A 138 11.13 6.77 -18.78
N LEU A 139 10.52 6.62 -17.61
CA LEU A 139 9.08 6.74 -17.40
C LEU A 139 8.72 8.08 -16.77
N ASN A 140 9.58 8.60 -15.89
CA ASN A 140 9.41 9.89 -15.24
C ASN A 140 10.74 10.37 -14.66
N SER A 141 10.94 11.68 -14.60
CA SER A 141 12.11 12.32 -13.99
C SER A 141 11.69 13.49 -13.11
N LEU A 142 12.51 13.74 -12.10
CA LEU A 142 12.37 14.85 -11.19
C LEU A 142 13.71 15.55 -11.04
N GLU A 143 13.81 16.76 -11.55
CA GLU A 143 14.99 17.61 -11.45
C GLU A 143 14.94 18.46 -10.17
N ILE A 144 16.04 18.42 -9.40
CA ILE A 144 16.23 19.11 -8.13
C ILE A 144 17.47 20.00 -8.25
N TYR A 145 17.26 21.26 -8.64
CA TYR A 145 18.33 22.15 -9.11
C TYR A 145 19.15 22.88 -8.04
N ASN A 146 18.74 22.84 -6.77
CA ASN A 146 19.36 23.68 -5.74
C ASN A 146 19.93 22.90 -4.55
N GLU A 147 19.81 21.57 -4.56
CA GLU A 147 20.23 20.74 -3.43
C GLU A 147 20.81 19.43 -3.92
N GLU A 148 22.04 19.13 -3.49
CA GLU A 148 22.74 17.90 -3.85
C GLU A 148 22.11 16.70 -3.11
N ILE A 149 21.51 15.80 -3.89
CA ILE A 149 20.93 14.55 -3.41
C ILE A 149 22.06 13.64 -2.93
N SER A 150 21.89 13.11 -1.72
CA SER A 150 22.87 12.22 -1.10
C SER A 150 22.35 10.82 -0.84
N SER A 151 21.05 10.65 -0.65
CA SER A 151 20.40 9.36 -0.45
C SER A 151 18.94 9.42 -0.87
N VAL A 152 18.41 8.28 -1.33
CA VAL A 152 17.00 8.15 -1.74
C VAL A 152 16.41 6.86 -1.17
N LEU A 153 15.17 6.93 -0.72
CA LEU A 153 14.41 5.79 -0.20
C LEU A 153 12.97 5.80 -0.74
N PRO A 154 12.56 4.77 -1.49
CA PRO A 154 11.14 4.56 -1.80
C PRO A 154 10.35 4.27 -0.52
N LEU A 155 9.23 4.97 -0.32
CA LEU A 155 8.34 4.82 0.83
C LEU A 155 7.11 3.96 0.52
N ASP A 156 6.82 3.74 -0.76
CA ASP A 156 5.76 2.86 -1.21
C ASP A 156 6.25 1.88 -2.29
N SER A 157 5.45 0.82 -2.51
CA SER A 157 5.72 -0.24 -3.48
C SER A 157 5.49 0.17 -4.94
N TYR A 158 5.10 1.42 -5.19
CA TYR A 158 4.89 1.96 -6.52
C TYR A 158 5.99 2.97 -6.90
N GLY A 159 6.87 3.31 -5.95
CA GLY A 159 7.90 4.34 -6.04
C GLY A 159 7.33 5.73 -6.29
N VAL A 160 6.10 5.99 -5.86
CA VAL A 160 5.44 7.30 -6.05
C VAL A 160 5.91 8.28 -4.98
N LEU A 161 5.95 7.81 -3.73
CA LEU A 161 6.47 8.53 -2.58
C LEU A 161 7.91 8.13 -2.31
N ILE A 162 8.79 9.12 -2.24
CA ILE A 162 10.20 8.94 -1.92
C ILE A 162 10.64 9.88 -0.82
N ALA A 163 11.51 9.40 0.06
CA ALA A 163 12.32 10.25 0.93
C ALA A 163 13.67 10.52 0.25
N VAL A 164 14.05 11.78 0.20
CA VAL A 164 15.30 12.26 -0.40
C VAL A 164 16.11 12.95 0.67
N GLY A 165 17.27 12.38 1.00
CA GLY A 165 18.25 12.98 1.88
C GLY A 165 19.21 13.85 1.07
N PHE A 166 19.56 15.00 1.64
CA PHE A 166 20.40 16.00 0.98
C PHE A 166 21.72 16.22 1.72
N ARG A 167 22.68 16.82 1.01
CA ARG A 167 23.98 17.20 1.57
C ARG A 167 23.90 18.20 2.72
N ASN A 168 22.84 19.01 2.79
CA ASN A 168 22.61 19.98 3.85
C ASN A 168 21.98 19.39 5.12
N GLY A 169 21.76 18.07 5.18
CA GLY A 169 21.15 17.39 6.33
C GLY A 169 19.62 17.41 6.35
N ILE A 170 19.00 18.04 5.35
CA ILE A 170 17.55 18.02 5.19
C ILE A 170 17.13 16.70 4.55
N ILE A 171 15.98 16.20 4.96
CA ILE A 171 15.27 15.13 4.25
C ILE A 171 13.96 15.70 3.75
N ARG A 172 13.62 15.50 2.48
CA ARG A 172 12.30 15.85 1.94
C ARG A 172 11.55 14.63 1.45
N ILE A 173 10.24 14.67 1.62
CA ILE A 173 9.33 13.69 1.05
C ILE A 173 8.71 14.28 -0.22
N TRP A 174 8.85 13.54 -1.32
CA TRP A 174 8.37 13.94 -2.64
C TRP A 174 7.33 12.96 -3.17
N ASP A 175 6.33 13.48 -3.86
CA ASP A 175 5.49 12.70 -4.77
C ASP A 175 5.98 12.94 -6.20
N ILE A 176 6.59 11.92 -6.81
CA ILE A 176 7.18 11.98 -8.14
C ILE A 176 6.13 12.29 -9.23
N ARG A 177 4.85 11.92 -9.04
CA ARG A 177 3.79 12.18 -10.03
C ARG A 177 3.45 13.66 -10.12
N THR A 178 3.47 14.33 -8.97
CA THR A 178 3.12 15.75 -8.88
C THR A 178 4.34 16.66 -9.04
N GLY A 179 5.54 16.12 -8.87
CA GLY A 179 6.76 16.92 -8.73
C GLY A 179 6.76 17.80 -7.49
N GLY A 180 5.86 17.55 -6.54
CA GLY A 180 5.73 18.34 -5.32
C GLY A 180 6.43 17.69 -4.13
N SER A 181 7.25 18.47 -3.42
CA SER A 181 7.65 18.13 -2.05
C SER A 181 6.56 18.58 -1.09
N PHE A 182 6.06 17.69 -0.23
CA PHE A 182 5.00 18.04 0.73
C PHE A 182 5.46 17.99 2.19
N GLN A 183 6.65 17.46 2.47
CA GLN A 183 7.20 17.47 3.83
C GLN A 183 8.72 17.66 3.82
N MET A 184 9.19 18.43 4.79
CA MET A 184 10.60 18.68 5.05
C MET A 184 10.91 18.33 6.50
N LEU A 185 11.91 17.47 6.68
CA LEU A 185 12.36 16.97 7.96
C LEU A 185 13.75 17.53 8.25
N ARG A 186 13.87 18.19 9.39
CA ARG A 186 15.13 18.75 9.90
C ARG A 186 15.52 17.96 11.14
N GLY A 187 16.78 17.59 11.22
CA GLY A 187 17.33 16.83 12.35
C GLY A 187 18.84 16.70 12.23
N HIS A 188 19.33 16.41 11.03
CA HIS A 188 20.76 16.33 10.76
C HIS A 188 21.34 17.70 10.43
N ASN A 189 22.53 17.96 10.99
CA ASN A 189 23.32 19.15 10.66
C ASN A 189 24.34 18.90 9.54
N TYR A 190 24.45 17.65 9.07
CA TYR A 190 25.40 17.22 8.05
C TYR A 190 24.70 16.33 7.01
N LYS A 191 25.43 16.07 5.91
CA LYS A 191 24.99 15.22 4.79
C LYS A 191 24.30 13.95 5.29
N VAL A 192 23.07 13.74 4.84
CA VAL A 192 22.33 12.50 5.07
C VAL A 192 22.99 11.40 4.24
N THR A 193 23.61 10.42 4.90
CA THR A 193 24.37 9.35 4.23
C THR A 193 23.52 8.12 3.96
N SER A 194 22.47 7.90 4.73
CA SER A 194 21.64 6.70 4.62
C SER A 194 20.21 6.96 5.04
N LEU A 195 19.29 6.22 4.41
CA LEU A 195 17.87 6.18 4.74
C LEU A 195 17.45 4.70 4.74
N PHE A 196 16.67 4.29 5.73
CA PHE A 196 16.20 2.92 5.83
C PHE A 196 14.76 2.85 6.33
N LEU A 197 13.90 2.15 5.59
CA LEU A 197 12.50 1.97 5.95
C LEU A 197 12.37 0.93 7.06
N LEU A 198 11.83 1.31 8.21
CA LEU A 198 11.61 0.40 9.33
C LEU A 198 10.28 -0.34 9.17
N ASN A 199 9.24 0.38 8.76
CA ASN A 199 7.91 -0.13 8.47
C ASN A 199 7.19 0.81 7.48
N LYS A 200 5.90 0.58 7.21
CA LYS A 200 5.14 1.36 6.21
C LYS A 200 5.04 2.87 6.51
N THR A 201 5.28 3.30 7.73
CA THR A 201 5.08 4.70 8.16
C THR A 201 6.33 5.36 8.73
N GLU A 202 7.37 4.57 9.04
CA GLU A 202 8.56 5.04 9.74
C GLU A 202 9.83 4.64 9.00
N PHE A 203 10.79 5.55 8.99
CA PHE A 203 12.14 5.30 8.50
C PHE A 203 13.16 5.93 9.43
N VAL A 204 14.38 5.42 9.38
CA VAL A 204 15.54 5.95 10.09
C VAL A 204 16.52 6.56 9.09
N SER A 205 17.30 7.53 9.57
CA SER A 205 18.25 8.28 8.75
C SER A 205 19.58 8.39 9.45
N GLY A 206 20.67 8.15 8.75
CA GLY A 206 22.03 8.36 9.24
C GLY A 206 22.70 9.55 8.56
N SER A 207 23.59 10.22 9.29
CA SER A 207 24.31 11.42 8.87
C SER A 207 25.82 11.26 8.99
N LYS A 208 26.56 12.06 8.21
CA LYS A 208 28.02 11.99 8.10
C LYS A 208 28.77 12.14 9.44
N ASN A 209 28.17 12.80 10.43
CA ASN A 209 28.74 12.98 11.77
C ASN A 209 28.48 11.80 12.72
N GLY A 210 27.85 10.72 12.26
CA GLY A 210 27.54 9.54 13.07
C GLY A 210 26.22 9.61 13.83
N GLU A 211 25.38 10.61 13.53
CA GLU A 211 23.96 10.68 13.94
C GLU A 211 23.07 9.76 13.10
#